data_AF-C7N272-F1
#
_entry.id   AF-C7N272-F1
#
_cell.length_a   1.000
_cell.length_b   1.000
_cell.length_c   1.000
_cell.angle_alpha   90.00
_cell.angle_beta   90.00
_cell.angle_gamma   90.00
#
_symmetry.space_group_name_H-M   'P 1'
#
loop_
_entity.id
_entity.type
_entity.pdbx_description
1 polymer ?
#
loop_
_entity_poly.entity_id
_entity_poly.type
_entity_poly.pdbx_seq_one_letter_code
_entity_poly.pdbx_strand_id
1 'polypeptide(L)'
;MARRTLVKGVIAIGSCLIFAGVTQAMPARAEEAASGLVDVQYGFMVNRRKCVGCKNCVAACRKYNKLSDDTPDRRRITERFDSHGKKYRVSTSCMHCDDPNCMRVCPAGAISKVDAGIVQVDKDLCIGCKYCFQACPYEVPRYNSDSMDKCDCCLGAGVKPGDQPYCVSACKFGALSYGPIDDLVAEAESLNHEVVRVGDACEPNCYITGEV
;
A
#
# COMPACT_ATOMS: atom_id res chain seq x y z
N MET A 1 48.23 -55.00 -40.01
CA MET A 1 49.43 -54.64 -39.22
C MET A 1 48.98 -54.26 -37.82
N ALA A 2 49.37 -55.06 -36.83
CA ALA A 2 49.09 -54.82 -35.43
C ALA A 2 50.14 -53.87 -34.81
N ARG A 3 49.70 -52.93 -33.98
CA ARG A 3 50.45 -52.39 -32.84
C ARG A 3 49.43 -52.25 -31.71
N ARG A 4 49.48 -53.12 -30.69
CA ARG A 4 50.19 -52.90 -29.40
C ARG A 4 49.70 -51.58 -28.77
N THR A 5 49.15 -51.49 -27.55
CA THR A 5 49.34 -52.30 -26.34
C THR A 5 48.47 -51.74 -25.20
N LEU A 6 48.05 -52.62 -24.28
CA LEU A 6 48.00 -52.47 -22.81
C LEU A 6 47.27 -51.28 -22.13
N VAL A 7 46.06 -51.61 -21.67
CA VAL A 7 45.50 -51.47 -20.30
C VAL A 7 46.39 -50.82 -19.20
N LYS A 8 45.82 -49.81 -18.53
CA LYS A 8 45.89 -49.55 -17.08
C LYS A 8 44.44 -49.25 -16.63
N GLY A 9 43.75 -50.15 -15.92
CA GLY A 9 43.59 -50.10 -14.45
C GLY A 9 42.50 -49.10 -14.04
N VAL A 10 41.20 -49.46 -13.98
CA VAL A 10 40.41 -50.00 -12.82
C VAL A 10 40.47 -49.05 -11.61
N ILE A 11 39.37 -48.52 -11.06
CA ILE A 11 38.46 -49.09 -10.04
C ILE A 11 37.21 -48.15 -10.03
N ALA A 12 35.98 -48.62 -10.34
CA ALA A 12 34.96 -49.19 -9.43
C ALA A 12 34.38 -48.12 -8.44
N ILE A 13 33.12 -48.07 -8.02
CA ILE A 13 32.01 -49.01 -7.89
C ILE A 13 30.73 -48.14 -7.87
N GLY A 14 29.74 -48.45 -8.70
CA GLY A 14 28.39 -47.95 -8.53
C GLY A 14 27.68 -48.81 -7.50
N SER A 15 27.29 -48.23 -6.37
CA SER A 15 26.45 -48.90 -5.38
C SER A 15 25.40 -47.95 -4.83
N CYS A 16 24.16 -48.28 -5.20
CA CYS A 16 22.92 -47.86 -4.59
C CYS A 16 23.00 -48.07 -3.07
N LEU A 17 22.87 -47.01 -2.28
CA LEU A 17 22.60 -47.13 -0.85
C LEU A 17 21.41 -46.28 -0.46
N ILE A 18 20.38 -47.04 -0.09
CA ILE A 18 19.17 -46.70 0.63
C ILE A 18 19.54 -45.89 1.87
N PHE A 19 19.13 -44.62 1.92
CA PHE A 19 18.88 -43.89 3.16
C PHE A 19 17.36 -43.75 3.27
N ALA A 20 16.76 -44.60 4.10
CA ALA A 20 16.42 -44.30 5.48
C ALA A 20 15.13 -43.48 5.54
N GLY A 21 14.05 -44.19 5.88
CA GLY A 21 12.81 -43.58 6.33
C GLY A 21 13.08 -42.68 7.53
N VAL A 22 12.85 -41.39 7.32
CA VAL A 22 12.43 -40.47 8.35
C VAL A 22 11.28 -39.69 7.72
N THR A 23 10.06 -40.18 7.88
CA THR A 23 8.87 -39.34 7.67
C THR A 23 8.82 -38.35 8.83
N GLN A 24 9.70 -37.36 8.81
CA GLN A 24 9.44 -36.13 9.55
C GLN A 24 8.26 -35.50 8.84
N ALA A 25 7.09 -35.63 9.46
CA ALA A 25 5.95 -34.78 9.21
C ALA A 25 6.47 -33.34 9.19
N MET A 26 6.46 -32.71 8.02
CA MET A 26 6.63 -31.28 7.96
C MET A 26 5.51 -30.67 8.79
N PRO A 27 5.80 -29.79 9.75
CA PRO A 27 4.75 -29.16 10.50
C PRO A 27 3.91 -28.38 9.49
N ALA A 28 2.61 -28.62 9.49
CA ALA A 28 1.60 -27.82 8.81
C ALA A 28 1.59 -26.42 9.46
N ARG A 29 2.60 -25.62 9.15
CA ARG A 29 2.76 -24.25 9.68
C ARG A 29 3.30 -23.29 8.63
N ALA A 30 2.99 -23.56 7.36
CA ALA A 30 3.24 -22.64 6.25
C ALA A 30 1.96 -21.95 5.73
N GLU A 31 0.77 -22.41 6.12
CA GLU A 31 -0.51 -21.78 5.73
C GLU A 31 -1.10 -20.86 6.80
N GLU A 32 -0.66 -20.95 8.05
CA GLU A 32 -1.21 -20.16 9.18
C GLU A 32 -0.52 -18.78 9.34
N ALA A 33 -0.16 -18.16 8.20
CA ALA A 33 0.19 -16.75 8.09
C ALA A 33 -0.67 -16.04 7.04
N ALA A 34 -1.79 -16.66 6.64
CA ALA A 34 -2.84 -16.04 5.86
C ALA A 34 -3.57 -14.98 6.72
N SER A 35 -2.95 -13.81 6.78
CA SER A 35 -3.57 -12.49 6.93
C SER A 35 -4.56 -12.30 8.09
N GLY A 36 -4.03 -12.01 9.28
CA GLY A 36 -4.84 -11.43 10.37
C GLY A 36 -5.27 -9.97 10.13
N LEU A 37 -5.30 -9.49 8.89
CA LEU A 37 -5.53 -8.08 8.53
C LEU A 37 -6.84 -7.85 7.77
N VAL A 38 -7.62 -8.89 7.50
CA VAL A 38 -8.86 -8.80 6.71
C VAL A 38 -9.91 -7.91 7.41
N ASP A 39 -9.91 -7.88 8.74
CA ASP A 39 -10.85 -7.11 9.57
C ASP A 39 -10.24 -5.83 10.16
N VAL A 40 -9.03 -5.45 9.76
CA VAL A 40 -8.34 -4.26 10.29
C VAL A 40 -8.27 -3.19 9.23
N GLN A 41 -8.86 -2.03 9.51
CA GLN A 41 -8.83 -0.89 8.61
C GLN A 41 -7.56 -0.07 8.82
N TYR A 42 -6.68 -0.01 7.82
CA TYR A 42 -5.53 0.87 7.86
C TYR A 42 -5.86 2.23 7.25
N GLY A 43 -5.14 3.26 7.68
CA GLY A 43 -5.34 4.61 7.20
C GLY A 43 -4.08 5.47 7.30
N PHE A 44 -4.21 6.71 6.86
CA PHE A 44 -3.14 7.72 6.96
C PHE A 44 -3.48 8.77 8.01
N MET A 45 -2.56 9.05 8.92
CA MET A 45 -2.64 10.19 9.84
C MET A 45 -1.62 11.26 9.43
N VAL A 46 -2.06 12.50 9.33
CA VAL A 46 -1.24 13.64 8.92
C VAL A 46 -1.10 14.63 10.06
N ASN A 47 0.09 14.72 10.66
CA ASN A 47 0.36 15.75 11.66
C ASN A 47 0.60 17.12 10.97
N ARG A 48 -0.40 18.01 11.05
CA ARG A 48 -0.39 19.33 10.40
C ARG A 48 0.69 20.27 10.94
N ARG A 49 1.14 20.07 12.18
CA ARG A 49 2.21 20.88 12.80
C ARG A 49 3.60 20.53 12.26
N LYS A 50 3.77 19.28 11.80
CA LYS A 50 5.05 18.76 11.27
C LYS A 50 5.15 18.85 9.76
N CYS A 51 4.03 18.98 9.03
CA CYS A 51 4.04 19.00 7.56
C CYS A 51 4.55 20.35 7.01
N VAL A 52 5.80 20.40 6.55
CA VAL A 52 6.37 21.61 5.93
C VAL A 52 6.07 21.74 4.43
N GLY A 53 5.41 20.75 3.82
CA GLY A 53 5.05 20.78 2.40
C GLY A 53 6.20 20.55 1.42
N CYS A 54 7.28 19.88 1.84
CA CYS A 54 8.48 19.65 1.02
C CYS A 54 8.28 18.72 -0.20
N LYS A 55 7.10 18.09 -0.35
CA LYS A 55 6.74 17.14 -1.43
C LYS A 55 7.61 15.88 -1.54
N ASN A 56 8.48 15.57 -0.56
CA ASN A 56 9.25 14.31 -0.56
C ASN A 56 8.35 13.06 -0.62
N CYS A 57 7.20 13.09 0.04
CA CYS A 57 6.23 12.00 -0.01
C CYS A 57 5.59 11.82 -1.40
N VAL A 58 5.43 12.90 -2.17
CA VAL A 58 4.95 12.88 -3.55
C VAL A 58 6.02 12.30 -4.48
N ALA A 59 7.25 12.82 -4.39
CA ALA A 59 8.38 12.34 -5.18
C ALA A 59 8.70 10.85 -4.93
N ALA A 60 8.68 10.42 -3.66
CA ALA A 60 8.84 9.01 -3.30
C ALA A 60 7.71 8.15 -3.87
N CYS A 61 6.46 8.62 -3.80
CA CYS A 61 5.32 7.91 -4.36
C CYS A 61 5.51 7.68 -5.86
N ARG A 62 5.85 8.72 -6.64
CA ARG A 62 6.14 8.58 -8.08
C ARG A 62 7.27 7.60 -8.35
N LYS A 63 8.41 7.80 -7.69
CA LYS A 63 9.65 7.04 -7.92
C LYS A 63 9.46 5.54 -7.65
N TYR A 64 8.97 5.17 -6.47
CA TYR A 64 8.94 3.77 -6.06
C TYR A 64 7.75 3.00 -6.64
N ASN A 65 6.64 3.67 -6.95
CA ASN A 65 5.53 3.06 -7.69
C ASN A 65 5.71 3.13 -9.21
N LYS A 66 6.86 3.65 -9.69
CA LYS A 66 7.21 3.74 -11.12
C LYS A 66 6.09 4.38 -11.95
N LEU A 67 5.49 5.45 -11.43
CA LEU A 67 4.41 6.14 -12.13
C LEU A 67 4.95 6.74 -13.43
N SER A 68 4.25 6.51 -14.54
CA SER A 68 4.56 7.12 -15.83
C SER A 68 4.39 8.64 -15.76
N ASP A 69 4.99 9.36 -16.71
CA ASP A 69 4.94 10.83 -16.73
C ASP A 69 3.53 11.38 -16.90
N ASP A 70 2.67 10.67 -17.63
CA ASP A 70 1.26 11.01 -17.82
C ASP A 70 0.36 10.58 -16.65
N THR A 71 0.87 9.77 -15.70
CA THR A 71 0.12 9.40 -14.50
C THR A 71 0.13 10.55 -13.49
N PRO A 72 -1.06 11.07 -13.09
CA PRO A 72 -1.15 12.11 -12.07
C PRO A 72 -0.65 11.63 -10.70
N ASP A 73 -0.18 12.57 -9.88
CA ASP A 73 0.31 12.22 -8.55
C ASP A 73 -0.77 11.57 -7.68
N ARG A 74 -0.47 10.37 -7.16
CA ARG A 74 -1.31 9.64 -6.19
C ARG A 74 -1.44 10.34 -4.83
N ARG A 75 -0.58 11.33 -4.56
CA ARG A 75 -0.51 12.09 -3.30
C ARG A 75 -0.32 13.58 -3.58
N ARG A 76 -1.00 14.43 -2.82
CA ARG A 76 -1.01 15.89 -3.01
C ARG A 76 -0.75 16.60 -1.70
N ILE A 77 -0.02 17.72 -1.78
CA ILE A 77 0.09 18.68 -0.68
C ILE A 77 -0.96 19.77 -0.93
N THR A 78 -1.87 19.97 0.00
CA THR A 78 -2.84 21.08 -0.03
C THR A 78 -2.60 22.03 1.14
N GLU A 79 -2.84 23.32 0.92
CA GLU A 79 -2.87 24.30 1.99
C GLU A 79 -4.30 24.38 2.54
N ARG A 80 -4.43 24.41 3.85
CA ARG A 80 -5.70 24.55 4.58
C ARG A 80 -5.54 25.62 5.68
N PHE A 81 -6.65 26.05 6.24
CA PHE A 81 -6.69 27.00 7.34
C PHE A 81 -7.41 26.37 8.52
N ASP A 82 -6.93 26.65 9.73
CA ASP A 82 -7.65 26.24 10.95
C ASP A 82 -8.73 27.28 11.30
N SER A 83 -9.47 27.01 12.39
CA SER A 83 -10.50 27.91 12.91
C SER A 83 -9.98 29.31 13.27
N HIS A 84 -8.67 29.46 13.49
CA HIS A 84 -8.01 30.71 13.81
C HIS A 84 -7.40 31.39 12.56
N GLY A 85 -7.63 30.85 11.36
CA GLY A 85 -7.09 31.39 10.12
C GLY A 85 -5.59 31.14 9.93
N LYS A 86 -4.96 30.30 10.76
CA LYS A 86 -3.56 29.93 10.58
C LYS A 86 -3.46 28.88 9.47
N LYS A 87 -2.59 29.18 8.50
CA LYS A 87 -2.32 28.30 7.38
C LYS A 87 -1.49 27.10 7.80
N TYR A 88 -1.92 25.92 7.37
CA TYR A 88 -1.15 24.68 7.50
C TYR A 88 -1.20 23.88 6.20
N ARG A 89 -0.36 22.84 6.12
CA ARG A 89 -0.27 21.98 4.94
C ARG A 89 -0.64 20.56 5.32
N VAL A 90 -1.31 19.87 4.42
CA VAL A 90 -1.65 18.46 4.59
C VAL A 90 -1.26 17.67 3.36
N SER A 91 -0.69 16.50 3.59
CA SER A 91 -0.35 15.54 2.55
C SER A 91 -1.43 14.47 2.51
N THR A 92 -2.21 14.42 1.44
CA THR A 92 -3.35 13.51 1.30
C THR A 92 -3.21 12.64 0.06
N SER A 93 -3.82 11.46 0.08
CA SER A 93 -3.86 10.49 -1.02
C SER A 93 -5.27 9.90 -1.16
N CYS A 94 -5.41 8.67 -1.65
CA CYS A 94 -6.65 7.92 -1.47
C CYS A 94 -6.96 7.76 0.01
N MET A 95 -8.23 7.95 0.38
CA MET A 95 -8.67 7.79 1.77
C MET A 95 -8.90 6.33 2.16
N HIS A 96 -8.91 5.40 1.18
CA HIS A 96 -9.22 3.98 1.40
C HIS A 96 -10.46 3.80 2.30
N CYS A 97 -11.54 4.48 1.90
CA CYS A 97 -12.84 4.57 2.58
C CYS A 97 -13.38 3.20 3.04
N ASP A 98 -14.14 3.20 4.13
CA ASP A 98 -14.82 1.98 4.60
C ASP A 98 -15.95 1.54 3.69
N ASP A 99 -16.72 2.51 3.17
CA ASP A 99 -17.76 2.32 2.17
C ASP A 99 -17.42 3.01 0.84
N PRO A 100 -16.48 2.48 0.03
CA PRO A 100 -15.94 3.20 -1.10
C PRO A 100 -16.99 3.38 -2.21
N ASN A 101 -17.47 4.63 -2.38
CA ASN A 101 -18.31 5.02 -3.52
C ASN A 101 -17.72 4.55 -4.86
N CYS A 102 -16.41 4.72 -5.04
CA CYS A 102 -15.71 4.35 -6.26
C CYS A 102 -15.81 2.86 -6.61
N MET A 103 -15.84 2.00 -5.58
CA MET A 103 -16.02 0.56 -5.73
C MET A 103 -17.46 0.24 -6.16
N ARG A 104 -18.45 0.79 -5.43
CA ARG A 104 -19.88 0.54 -5.70
C ARG A 104 -20.33 0.92 -7.10
N VAL A 105 -19.75 1.97 -7.67
CA VAL A 105 -20.15 2.46 -9.01
C VAL A 105 -19.36 1.84 -10.16
N CYS A 106 -18.40 0.95 -9.91
CA CYS A 106 -17.56 0.40 -10.97
C CYS A 106 -18.31 -0.71 -11.74
N PRO A 107 -18.76 -0.48 -12.98
CA PRO A 107 -19.54 -1.48 -13.72
C PRO A 107 -18.69 -2.68 -14.17
N ALA A 108 -17.36 -2.53 -14.23
CA ALA A 108 -16.44 -3.58 -14.64
C ALA A 108 -15.97 -4.46 -13.46
N GLY A 109 -16.33 -4.13 -12.22
CA GLY A 109 -15.81 -4.83 -11.04
C GLY A 109 -14.30 -4.65 -10.83
N ALA A 110 -13.70 -3.62 -11.45
CA ALA A 110 -12.26 -3.37 -11.44
C ALA A 110 -11.73 -2.79 -10.12
N ILE A 111 -12.59 -2.50 -9.15
CA ILE A 111 -12.20 -1.92 -7.85
C ILE A 111 -12.67 -2.87 -6.77
N SER A 112 -11.79 -3.18 -5.82
CA SER A 112 -12.08 -4.08 -4.70
C SER A 112 -11.40 -3.57 -3.42
N LYS A 113 -11.89 -3.99 -2.26
CA LYS A 113 -11.23 -3.81 -0.97
C LYS A 113 -10.50 -5.10 -0.62
N VAL A 114 -9.22 -5.01 -0.30
CA VAL A 114 -8.36 -6.13 0.08
C VAL A 114 -7.85 -5.93 1.52
N ASP A 115 -6.98 -6.83 1.99
CA ASP A 115 -6.33 -6.81 3.30
C ASP A 115 -5.87 -5.40 3.73
N ALA A 116 -5.90 -5.15 5.04
CA ALA A 116 -5.65 -3.84 5.64
C ALA A 116 -6.65 -2.76 5.17
N GLY A 117 -7.81 -3.17 4.64
CA GLY A 117 -8.85 -2.27 4.14
C GLY A 117 -8.45 -1.46 2.91
N ILE A 118 -7.45 -1.93 2.15
CA ILE A 118 -6.93 -1.20 1.00
C ILE A 118 -7.91 -1.33 -0.16
N VAL A 119 -8.56 -0.22 -0.52
CA VAL A 119 -9.26 -0.14 -1.81
C VAL A 119 -8.21 -0.14 -2.92
N GLN A 120 -8.24 -1.08 -3.87
CA GLN A 120 -7.32 -1.15 -5.01
C GLN A 120 -8.06 -1.16 -6.35
N VAL A 121 -7.32 -0.96 -7.45
CA VAL A 121 -7.85 -1.09 -8.81
C VAL A 121 -7.09 -2.19 -9.55
N ASP A 122 -7.84 -3.12 -10.13
CA ASP A 122 -7.35 -4.01 -11.17
C ASP A 122 -7.35 -3.23 -12.49
N LYS A 123 -6.15 -3.00 -13.03
CA LYS A 123 -5.97 -2.18 -14.23
C LYS A 123 -6.38 -2.93 -15.50
N ASP A 124 -6.34 -4.25 -15.51
CA ASP A 124 -6.69 -5.07 -16.66
C ASP A 124 -8.21 -5.16 -16.85
N LEU A 125 -8.97 -5.05 -15.75
CA LEU A 125 -10.43 -4.94 -15.79
C LEU A 125 -10.94 -3.50 -16.02
N CYS A 126 -10.08 -2.50 -15.87
CA CYS A 126 -10.50 -1.10 -15.91
C CYS A 126 -10.85 -0.64 -17.34
N ILE A 127 -12.13 -0.39 -17.59
CA ILE A 127 -12.62 0.09 -18.90
C ILE A 127 -12.56 1.63 -19.09
N GLY A 128 -11.96 2.37 -18.15
CA GLY A 128 -11.78 3.82 -18.30
C GLY A 128 -13.06 4.69 -18.25
N CYS A 129 -14.19 4.17 -17.76
CA CYS A 129 -15.50 4.85 -17.82
C CYS A 129 -15.68 6.11 -16.94
N LYS A 130 -14.76 6.37 -16.00
CA LYS A 130 -14.75 7.57 -15.13
C LYS A 130 -15.86 7.71 -14.09
N TYR A 131 -16.75 6.73 -13.93
CA TYR A 131 -17.77 6.76 -12.87
C TYR A 131 -17.16 6.81 -11.46
N CYS A 132 -16.06 6.09 -11.23
CA CYS A 132 -15.39 6.13 -9.93
C CYS A 132 -14.80 7.52 -9.61
N PHE A 133 -14.39 8.31 -10.61
CA PHE A 133 -13.96 9.70 -10.40
C PHE A 133 -15.12 10.58 -10.00
N GLN A 134 -16.26 10.50 -10.72
CA GLN A 134 -17.46 11.28 -10.41
C GLN A 134 -18.03 10.94 -9.02
N ALA A 135 -17.95 9.69 -8.61
CA ALA A 135 -18.48 9.25 -7.32
C ALA A 135 -17.53 9.50 -6.14
N CYS A 136 -16.24 9.76 -6.39
CA CYS A 136 -15.26 10.00 -5.33
C CYS A 136 -15.30 11.46 -4.87
N PRO A 137 -15.73 11.75 -3.62
CA PRO A 137 -15.81 13.12 -3.11
C PRO A 137 -14.43 13.79 -2.92
N TYR A 138 -13.36 13.00 -3.04
CA TYR A 138 -11.97 13.42 -2.89
C TYR A 138 -11.21 13.52 -4.20
N GLU A 139 -11.87 13.26 -5.34
CA GLU A 139 -11.27 13.34 -6.68
C GLU A 139 -9.99 12.50 -6.86
N VAL A 140 -9.94 11.37 -6.13
CA VAL A 140 -8.75 10.51 -6.05
C VAL A 140 -8.52 9.68 -7.31
N PRO A 141 -9.53 9.03 -7.92
CA PRO A 141 -9.32 8.27 -9.16
C PRO A 141 -8.88 9.21 -10.28
N ARG A 142 -7.69 8.99 -10.82
CA ARG A 142 -7.16 9.75 -11.97
C ARG A 142 -6.81 8.79 -13.09
N TYR A 143 -6.51 9.30 -14.27
CA TYR A 143 -6.35 8.49 -15.46
C TYR A 143 -5.06 8.84 -16.17
N ASN A 144 -4.38 7.82 -16.68
CA ASN A 144 -3.30 7.92 -17.64
C ASN A 144 -3.79 7.36 -18.98
N SER A 145 -2.90 7.12 -19.94
CA SER A 145 -3.24 6.53 -21.24
C SER A 145 -3.85 5.13 -21.16
N ASP A 146 -3.58 4.41 -20.07
CA ASP A 146 -3.85 2.98 -19.99
C ASP A 146 -5.11 2.69 -19.16
N SER A 147 -5.24 3.26 -17.97
CA SER A 147 -6.30 2.92 -17.01
C SER A 147 -6.49 4.00 -15.95
N MET A 148 -7.42 3.74 -15.02
CA MET A 148 -7.52 4.50 -13.78
C MET A 148 -6.32 4.18 -12.88
N ASP A 149 -5.74 5.20 -12.27
CA ASP A 149 -4.69 5.10 -11.27
C ASP A 149 -5.04 5.89 -9.99
N LYS A 150 -4.70 5.29 -8.84
CA LYS A 150 -4.84 5.90 -7.52
C LYS A 150 -3.89 5.22 -6.53
N CYS A 151 -3.75 5.80 -5.34
CA CYS A 151 -3.03 5.16 -4.24
C CYS A 151 -3.63 3.77 -3.94
N ASP A 152 -2.73 2.82 -3.77
CA ASP A 152 -2.91 1.40 -3.47
C ASP A 152 -2.05 1.01 -2.25
N CYS A 153 -1.69 1.98 -1.40
CA CYS A 153 -0.75 1.82 -0.29
C CYS A 153 0.59 1.16 -0.67
N CYS A 154 1.03 1.31 -1.93
CA CYS A 154 2.26 0.70 -2.49
C CYS A 154 2.20 -0.83 -2.66
N LEU A 155 1.01 -1.44 -2.67
CA LEU A 155 0.85 -2.87 -2.97
C LEU A 155 1.48 -3.23 -4.34
N GLY A 156 1.19 -2.44 -5.39
CA GLY A 156 1.76 -2.65 -6.72
C GLY A 156 3.29 -2.46 -6.78
N ALA A 157 3.88 -1.85 -5.76
CA ALA A 157 5.33 -1.68 -5.64
C ALA A 157 5.99 -2.74 -4.73
N GLY A 158 5.24 -3.74 -4.26
CA GLY A 158 5.75 -4.86 -3.46
C GLY A 158 5.76 -4.63 -1.95
N VAL A 159 5.14 -3.55 -1.46
CA VAL A 159 4.89 -3.37 -0.02
C VAL A 159 3.74 -4.29 0.37
N LYS A 160 3.89 -5.08 1.43
CA LYS A 160 2.82 -6.00 1.88
C LYS A 160 1.69 -5.20 2.56
N PRO A 161 0.45 -5.72 2.59
CA PRO A 161 -0.61 -5.12 3.39
C PRO A 161 -0.15 -4.90 4.84
N GLY A 162 -0.44 -3.71 5.37
CA GLY A 162 -0.04 -3.28 6.71
C GLY A 162 1.40 -2.76 6.85
N ASP A 163 2.30 -3.06 5.91
CA ASP A 163 3.67 -2.53 5.93
C ASP A 163 3.71 -1.04 5.53
N GLN A 164 4.76 -0.35 5.98
CA GLN A 164 4.91 1.08 5.81
C GLN A 164 5.10 1.49 4.33
N PRO A 165 4.22 2.33 3.76
CA PRO A 165 4.35 2.81 2.38
C PRO A 165 5.52 3.78 2.19
N TYR A 166 6.10 3.84 0.99
CA TYR A 166 7.27 4.68 0.69
C TYR A 166 7.08 6.18 0.97
N CYS A 167 5.86 6.69 0.85
CA CYS A 167 5.56 8.08 1.15
C CYS A 167 5.71 8.42 2.65
N VAL A 168 5.43 7.47 3.54
CA VAL A 168 5.60 7.57 4.99
C VAL A 168 7.09 7.49 5.31
N SER A 169 7.80 6.49 4.74
CA SER A 169 9.26 6.36 4.91
C SER A 169 10.05 7.57 4.42
N ALA A 170 9.54 8.30 3.42
CA ALA A 170 10.16 9.51 2.91
C ALA A 170 9.91 10.76 3.77
N CYS A 171 8.98 10.70 4.74
CA CYS A 171 8.62 11.84 5.57
C CYS A 171 9.64 12.06 6.70
N LYS A 172 10.69 12.84 6.42
CA LYS A 172 11.75 13.16 7.39
C LYS A 172 11.29 13.99 8.59
N PHE A 173 10.09 14.56 8.53
CA PHE A 173 9.54 15.40 9.59
C PHE A 173 8.59 14.65 10.54
N GLY A 174 8.33 13.35 10.29
CA GLY A 174 7.36 12.57 11.06
C GLY A 174 5.94 13.15 10.98
N ALA A 175 5.59 13.75 9.83
CA ALA A 175 4.29 14.37 9.60
C ALA A 175 3.26 13.39 9.03
N LEU A 176 3.67 12.19 8.62
CA LEU A 176 2.82 11.16 8.05
C LEU A 176 3.01 9.87 8.83
N SER A 177 1.90 9.25 9.21
CA SER A 177 1.84 7.92 9.80
C SER A 177 0.89 7.03 8.97
N TYR A 178 1.10 5.72 9.04
CA TYR A 178 0.26 4.70 8.43
C TYR A 178 0.19 3.49 9.36
N GLY A 179 -1.01 2.96 9.56
CA GLY A 179 -1.28 1.91 10.54
C GLY A 179 -2.79 1.66 10.69
N PRO A 180 -3.19 0.75 11.58
CA PRO A 180 -4.59 0.59 11.97
C PRO A 180 -5.15 1.94 12.40
N ILE A 181 -6.26 2.36 11.80
CA ILE A 181 -6.71 3.74 11.92
C ILE A 181 -7.19 4.07 13.33
N ASP A 182 -7.83 3.10 13.99
CA ASP A 182 -8.30 3.24 15.37
C ASP A 182 -7.14 3.42 16.35
N ASP A 183 -6.03 2.68 16.15
CA ASP A 183 -4.83 2.81 16.96
C ASP A 183 -4.19 4.20 16.79
N LEU A 184 -4.11 4.70 15.55
CA LEU A 184 -3.56 6.03 15.26
C LEU A 184 -4.41 7.15 15.85
N VAL A 185 -5.74 7.00 15.85
CA VAL A 185 -6.66 7.94 16.48
C VAL A 185 -6.50 7.92 17.99
N ALA A 186 -6.52 6.73 18.60
CA ALA A 186 -6.35 6.56 20.04
C ALA A 186 -4.99 7.10 20.54
N GLU A 187 -3.91 6.87 19.79
CA GLU A 187 -2.60 7.44 20.11
C GLU A 187 -2.65 8.97 20.10
N ALA A 188 -3.20 9.58 19.06
CA ALA A 188 -3.28 11.03 18.95
C ALA A 188 -4.14 11.67 20.07
N GLU A 189 -5.26 11.04 20.41
CA GLU A 189 -6.12 11.47 21.52
C GLU A 189 -5.42 11.34 22.88
N SER A 190 -4.64 10.27 23.10
CA SER A 190 -3.84 10.09 24.31
C SER A 190 -2.77 11.19 24.51
N LEU A 191 -2.36 11.82 23.40
CA LEU A 191 -1.43 12.96 23.38
C LEU A 191 -2.16 14.32 23.47
N ASN A 192 -3.48 14.33 23.69
CA ASN A 192 -4.33 15.52 23.67
C ASN A 192 -4.23 16.31 22.35
N HIS A 193 -4.01 15.63 21.23
CA HIS A 193 -4.06 16.27 19.92
C HIS A 193 -5.50 16.33 19.41
N GLU A 194 -5.82 17.39 18.67
CA GLU A 194 -7.03 17.40 17.85
C GLU A 194 -6.91 16.32 16.77
N VAL A 195 -8.01 15.61 16.49
CA VAL A 195 -8.11 14.60 15.43
C VAL A 195 -9.31 14.91 14.56
N VAL A 196 -9.08 15.15 13.27
CA VAL A 196 -10.11 15.56 12.31
C VAL A 196 -10.03 14.69 11.07
N ARG A 197 -11.16 14.08 10.68
CA ARG A 197 -11.24 13.37 9.39
C ARG A 197 -11.03 14.34 8.24
N VAL A 198 -10.36 13.88 7.18
CA VAL A 198 -10.09 14.73 5.99
C VAL A 198 -11.38 15.14 5.27
N GLY A 199 -12.45 14.36 5.41
CA GLY A 199 -13.84 14.70 5.07
C GLY A 199 -14.82 13.70 5.69
N ASP A 200 -16.10 13.79 5.33
CA ASP A 200 -17.16 13.05 6.05
C ASP A 200 -17.86 11.97 5.22
N ALA A 201 -17.67 11.96 3.90
CA ALA A 201 -18.32 11.02 2.99
C ALA A 201 -17.56 9.68 2.90
N CYS A 202 -18.29 8.57 2.76
CA CYS A 202 -17.73 7.22 2.63
C CYS A 202 -16.86 6.70 3.78
N GLU A 203 -16.91 7.33 4.97
CA GLU A 203 -16.10 6.90 6.13
C GLU A 203 -14.59 6.84 5.76
N PRO A 204 -13.95 8.00 5.53
CA PRO A 204 -12.59 8.02 4.99
C PRO A 204 -11.55 7.71 6.07
N ASN A 205 -10.59 6.84 5.74
CA ASN A 205 -9.49 6.44 6.60
C ASN A 205 -8.26 7.33 6.41
N CYS A 206 -8.48 8.64 6.44
CA CYS A 206 -7.41 9.63 6.48
C CYS A 206 -7.78 10.78 7.42
N TYR A 207 -6.88 11.06 8.35
CA TYR A 207 -7.09 12.00 9.43
C TYR A 207 -5.97 13.03 9.49
N ILE A 208 -6.29 14.20 10.01
CA ILE A 208 -5.38 15.28 10.31
C ILE A 208 -5.30 15.38 11.82
N THR A 209 -4.09 15.50 12.34
CA THR A 209 -3.86 15.72 13.77
C THR A 209 -2.91 16.89 14.02
N GLY A 210 -2.95 17.44 15.22
CA GLY A 210 -1.96 18.39 15.72
C GLY A 210 -2.32 18.86 17.12
N GLU A 211 -1.31 19.31 17.85
CA GLU A 211 -1.50 20.01 19.12
C GLU A 211 -2.53 21.15 18.95
N VAL A 212 -3.45 21.21 19.90
CA VAL A 212 -4.45 22.27 20.06
C VAL A 212 -3.74 23.60 20.33
#